data_AF-A0A3D4UNP7-F1
#
_entry.id   AF-A0A3D4UNP7-F1
#
_cell.length_a   1.000
_cell.length_b   1.000
_cell.length_c   1.000
_cell.angle_alpha   90.00
_cell.angle_beta   90.00
_cell.angle_gamma   90.00
#
_symmetry.space_group_name_H-M   'P 1'
#
loop_
_entity.id
_entity.type
_entity.pdbx_description
1 polymer ?
#
loop_
_entity_poly.entity_id
_entity_poly.type
_entity_poly.pdbx_seq_one_letter_code
_entity_poly.pdbx_strand_id
1 'polypeptide(L)'
;ILDWDPPHQFVDNQDTGPYALWHHTHTFEPTEDGTGTICTDTVRYRPRGWVLAPLVNRFFVQRDVVNIFRYRFKKLEEIFPPSP
;
A
#
# COMPACT_ATOMS: atom_id res chain seq x y z
N ILE A 1 -3.70 -8.77 -9.94
CA ILE A 1 -2.90 -9.44 -8.89
C ILE A 1 -1.79 -10.17 -9.61
N LEU A 2 -0.54 -9.81 -9.32
CA LEU A 2 0.65 -10.39 -9.93
C LEU A 2 1.09 -11.66 -9.21
N ASP A 3 1.04 -11.63 -7.87
CA ASP A 3 1.38 -12.77 -7.00
C ASP A 3 0.29 -12.95 -5.94
N TRP A 4 -0.04 -14.21 -5.65
CA TRP A 4 -1.10 -14.61 -4.72
C TRP A 4 -0.63 -15.81 -3.89
N ASP A 5 -0.38 -15.59 -2.60
CA ASP A 5 0.09 -16.60 -1.65
C ASP A 5 -0.75 -16.52 -0.35
N PRO A 6 -1.97 -17.07 -0.35
CA PRO A 6 -2.84 -17.00 0.82
C PRO A 6 -2.38 -17.96 1.93
N PRO A 7 -2.47 -17.56 3.22
CA PRO A 7 -2.98 -16.27 3.72
C PRO A 7 -1.92 -15.17 3.86
N HIS A 8 -0.69 -15.41 3.40
CA HIS A 8 0.51 -14.66 3.78
C HIS A 8 0.73 -13.38 2.97
N GLN A 9 0.43 -13.38 1.68
CA GLN A 9 0.79 -12.28 0.79
C GLN A 9 -0.10 -12.19 -0.44
N PHE A 10 -0.24 -10.96 -0.94
CA PHE A 10 -0.55 -10.74 -2.34
C PHE A 10 0.12 -9.49 -2.89
N VAL A 11 0.31 -9.45 -4.20
CA VAL A 11 0.87 -8.32 -4.93
C VAL A 11 -0.14 -7.82 -5.94
N ASP A 12 -0.45 -6.52 -5.87
CA ASP A 12 -1.23 -5.83 -6.90
C ASP A 12 -0.35 -4.89 -7.73
N ASN A 13 -0.78 -4.70 -8.98
CA ASN A 13 -0.22 -3.73 -9.89
C ASN A 13 -1.35 -2.87 -10.47
N GLN A 14 -0.96 -1.75 -11.06
CA GLN A 14 -1.88 -0.91 -11.81
C GLN A 14 -1.55 -0.98 -13.29
N ASP A 15 -2.38 -1.67 -14.08
CA ASP A 15 -2.19 -1.75 -15.53
C ASP A 15 -2.48 -0.42 -16.23
N THR A 16 -3.53 0.30 -15.78
CA THR A 16 -3.91 1.61 -16.33
C THR A 16 -4.17 2.62 -15.22
N GLY A 17 -3.52 3.78 -15.29
CA GLY A 17 -3.75 4.90 -14.37
C GLY A 17 -2.62 5.93 -14.38
N PRO A 18 -2.53 6.82 -13.38
CA PRO A 18 -1.60 7.96 -13.39
C PRO A 18 -0.14 7.56 -13.13
N TYR A 19 0.11 6.31 -12.75
CA TYR A 19 1.42 5.78 -12.43
C TYR A 19 2.00 5.01 -13.63
N ALA A 20 3.28 5.22 -13.91
CA ALA A 20 4.06 4.44 -14.87
C ALA A 20 4.50 3.10 -14.27
N LEU A 21 4.64 3.05 -12.95
CA LEU A 21 4.83 1.84 -12.16
C LEU A 21 3.96 1.95 -10.93
N TRP A 22 3.24 0.89 -10.62
CA TRP A 22 2.63 0.66 -9.33
C TRP A 22 2.80 -0.82 -9.01
N HIS A 23 3.51 -1.11 -7.94
CA HIS A 23 3.72 -2.45 -7.42
C HIS A 23 3.52 -2.37 -5.92
N HIS A 24 2.46 -3.00 -5.44
CA HIS A 24 2.03 -2.90 -4.07
C HIS A 24 1.93 -4.29 -3.46
N THR A 25 2.81 -4.54 -2.50
CA THR A 25 2.91 -5.82 -1.80
C THR A 25 2.21 -5.69 -0.46
N HIS A 26 1.31 -6.62 -0.19
CA HIS A 26 0.62 -6.77 1.10
C HIS A 26 1.15 -8.03 1.76
N THR A 27 1.62 -7.95 3.00
CA THR A 27 1.98 -9.13 3.80
C THR A 27 1.19 -9.19 5.10
N PHE A 28 0.94 -10.41 5.54
CA PHE A 28 0.14 -10.72 6.72
C PHE A 28 0.88 -11.71 7.60
N GLU A 29 1.18 -11.28 8.82
CA GLU A 29 1.88 -12.08 9.82
C GLU A 29 1.08 -12.08 11.13
N PRO A 30 1.02 -13.17 11.89
CA PRO A 30 0.41 -13.14 13.22
C PRO A 30 1.20 -12.21 14.15
N THR A 31 0.52 -11.57 15.09
CA THR A 31 1.18 -10.89 16.21
C THR A 31 1.90 -11.90 17.10
N GLU A 32 2.87 -11.45 17.90
CA GLU A 32 3.66 -12.34 18.78
C GLU A 32 2.78 -13.12 19.78
N ASP A 33 1.68 -12.53 20.24
CA ASP A 33 0.69 -13.16 21.12
C ASP A 33 -0.36 -14.01 20.39
N GLY A 34 -0.33 -14.02 19.05
CA GLY A 34 -1.25 -14.77 18.19
C GLY A 34 -2.68 -14.27 18.18
N THR A 35 -2.97 -13.10 18.78
CA THR A 35 -4.35 -12.58 18.90
C THR A 35 -4.76 -11.67 17.75
N GLY A 36 -3.81 -11.27 16.90
CA GLY A 36 -4.01 -10.35 15.80
C GLY A 36 -3.16 -10.66 14.57
N THR A 37 -3.22 -9.74 13.60
CA THR A 37 -2.46 -9.83 12.36
C THR A 37 -1.77 -8.50 12.09
N ILE A 38 -0.46 -8.54 11.88
CA ILE A 38 0.33 -7.44 11.37
C ILE A 38 0.15 -7.42 9.84
N CYS A 39 -0.55 -6.39 9.36
CA CYS A 39 -0.69 -6.11 7.94
C CYS A 39 0.36 -5.07 7.52
N THR A 40 1.27 -5.44 6.61
CA THR A 40 2.28 -4.52 6.07
C THR A 40 2.03 -4.23 4.60
N ASP A 41 1.83 -2.96 4.27
CA ASP A 41 1.70 -2.47 2.90
C ASP A 41 3.06 -1.87 2.44
N THR A 42 3.67 -2.43 1.40
CA THR A 42 4.87 -1.87 0.75
C THR A 42 4.54 -1.42 -0.67
N VAL A 43 4.55 -0.11 -0.91
CA VAL A 43 4.26 0.47 -2.23
C VAL A 43 5.51 0.98 -2.93
N ARG A 44 5.74 0.48 -4.16
CA ARG A 44 6.72 1.02 -5.10
C ARG A 44 5.98 1.65 -6.26
N TYR A 45 6.12 2.95 -6.43
CA TYR A 45 5.43 3.66 -7.49
C TYR A 45 6.35 4.62 -8.25
N ARG A 46 5.96 4.94 -9.48
CA ARG A 46 6.61 5.96 -10.31
C ARG A 46 5.53 6.76 -11.03
N PRO A 47 5.43 8.08 -10.81
CA PRO A 47 4.48 8.92 -11.55
C PRO A 47 4.78 8.95 -13.05
N ARG A 48 3.74 9.20 -13.86
CA ARG A 48 3.89 9.58 -15.27
C ARG A 48 4.27 11.08 -15.35
N GLY A 49 5.09 11.47 -16.33
CA GLY A 49 5.46 12.89 -16.50
C GLY A 49 6.81 13.22 -17.13
N TRP A 50 7.55 12.22 -17.65
CA TRP A 50 8.87 12.40 -18.29
C TRP A 50 9.79 13.35 -17.51
N VAL A 51 10.10 14.54 -18.05
CA VAL A 51 11.07 15.49 -17.44
C VAL A 51 10.53 16.13 -16.16
N LEU A 52 9.20 16.27 -16.05
CA LEU A 52 8.54 16.92 -14.91
C LEU A 52 8.17 15.93 -13.79
N ALA A 53 8.39 14.63 -13.99
CA ALA A 53 8.03 13.60 -13.03
C ALA A 53 8.57 13.83 -11.60
N PRO A 54 9.81 14.33 -11.37
CA PRO A 54 10.30 14.60 -10.02
C PRO A 54 9.52 15.71 -9.30
N LEU A 55 9.12 16.77 -10.02
CA LEU A 55 8.35 17.88 -9.46
C LEU A 55 6.92 17.46 -9.16
N VAL A 56 6.27 16.77 -10.11
CA VAL A 56 4.93 16.21 -9.94
C VAL A 56 4.90 15.23 -8.75
N ASN A 57 5.92 14.38 -8.63
CA ASN A 57 6.07 13.48 -7.49
C ASN A 57 6.18 14.23 -6.16
N ARG A 58 7.07 15.22 -6.09
CA ARG A 58 7.37 15.93 -4.85
C ARG A 58 6.20 16.77 -4.35
N PHE A 59 5.45 17.41 -5.24
CA PHE A 59 4.43 18.37 -4.85
C PHE A 59 3.01 17.79 -4.73
N PHE A 60 2.67 16.73 -5.47
CA PHE A 60 1.29 16.23 -5.57
C PHE A 60 1.22 14.74 -5.17
N VAL A 61 1.35 13.81 -6.10
CA VAL A 61 2.34 12.73 -5.98
C VAL A 61 2.40 11.99 -4.64
N GLN A 62 3.55 12.18 -4.00
CA GLN A 62 3.92 11.59 -2.74
C GLN A 62 2.94 11.92 -1.60
N ARG A 63 2.39 13.13 -1.59
CA ARG A 63 1.44 13.54 -0.53
C ARG A 63 0.16 12.73 -0.61
N ASP A 64 -0.34 12.50 -1.82
CA ASP A 64 -1.55 11.70 -2.04
C ASP A 64 -1.32 10.24 -1.68
N VAL A 65 -0.19 9.65 -2.09
CA VAL A 65 0.17 8.28 -1.71
C VAL A 65 0.24 8.13 -0.20
N VAL A 66 0.92 9.04 0.51
CA VAL A 66 1.00 9.01 1.98
C VAL A 66 -0.40 9.13 2.61
N ASN A 67 -1.27 10.00 2.09
CA ASN A 67 -2.61 10.16 2.61
C ASN A 67 -3.49 8.92 2.40
N ILE A 68 -3.40 8.26 1.25
CA ILE A 68 -4.10 7.00 0.95
C ILE A 68 -3.73 5.94 1.98
N PHE A 69 -2.43 5.72 2.21
CA PHE A 69 -1.97 4.70 3.15
C PHE A 69 -2.24 5.06 4.61
N ARG A 70 -2.18 6.35 4.98
CA ARG A 70 -2.60 6.80 6.31
C ARG A 70 -4.08 6.54 6.56
N TYR A 71 -4.93 6.84 5.57
CA TYR A 71 -6.36 6.56 5.67
C TYR A 71 -6.62 5.06 5.78
N ARG A 72 -5.94 4.26 4.97
CA ARG A 72 -6.05 2.79 5.00
C ARG A 72 -5.66 2.22 6.36
N PHE A 73 -4.52 2.65 6.93
CA PHE A 73 -4.08 2.25 8.25
C PHE A 73 -5.17 2.51 9.30
N LYS A 74 -5.66 3.75 9.36
CA LYS A 74 -6.74 4.13 10.29
C LYS A 74 -8.01 3.29 10.07
N LYS A 75 -8.40 3.05 8.82
CA LYS A 75 -9.60 2.25 8.52
C LYS A 75 -9.46 0.79 8.89
N LEU A 76 -8.27 0.20 8.73
CA LEU A 76 -8.01 -1.16 9.18
C LEU A 76 -8.14 -1.27 10.70
N GLU A 77 -7.60 -0.32 11.46
CA GLU A 77 -7.79 -0.27 12.92
C GLU A 77 -9.25 -0.09 13.33
N GLU A 78 -10.03 0.71 12.59
CA GLU A 78 -11.46 0.90 12.86
C GLU A 78 -12.30 -0.37 12.56
N ILE A 79 -11.95 -1.14 11.53
CA ILE A 79 -12.67 -2.36 11.11
C ILE A 79 -12.23 -3.58 11.94
N PHE A 80 -10.94 -3.64 12.29
CA PHE A 80 -10.32 -4.71 13.06
C PHE A 80 -9.70 -4.13 14.33
N PRO A 81 -10.53 -3.65 15.29
CA PRO A 81 -10.01 -3.11 16.53
C PRO A 81 -9.27 -4.22 17.31
N PRO A 82 -8.27 -3.86 18.12
CA PRO A 82 -7.60 -4.83 18.97
C PRO A 82 -8.61 -5.53 19.87
N SER A 83 -8.44 -6.84 20.02
CA SER A 83 -9.21 -7.64 20.97
C SER A 83 -8.99 -7.08 22.39
N PRO A 84 -10.05 -6.97 23.21
CA PRO A 84 -9.95 -6.47 24.57
C PRO A 84 -9.09 -7.34 25.49
#